data_AF-A0A2T6DW81-F1
#
_entry.id   AF-A0A2T6DW81-F1
#
_cell.length_a   1.000
_cell.length_b   1.000
_cell.length_c   1.000
_cell.angle_alpha   90.00
_cell.angle_beta   90.00
_cell.angle_gamma   90.00
#
_symmetry.space_group_name_H-M   'P 1'
#
loop_
_entity.id
_entity.type
_entity.pdbx_description
1 polymer ?
#
loop_
_entity_poly.entity_id
_entity_poly.type
_entity_poly.pdbx_seq_one_letter_code
_entity_poly.pdbx_strand_id
1 'polypeptide(L)'
;MEKSHDVTHCLIHCVADLRALSRYVVEVLELQLHERELRRNGVICRLVQETAQLLRVHVDQLDQELATLGEAESALRASTGHLAAAFVGFFSKARAHEPSRMLRDDSALLGFTATNCLMLHTTAFALRHPRTAQLAMTHYRELSALVQEMEQQLPRLVMADLGQRFGGIDRTAAETTSELASEVTPIQQPTLAATA
;
A
#
# COMPACT_ATOMS: atom_id res chain seq x y z
N MET A 1 0.32 36.18 8.06
CA MET A 1 -0.25 35.60 6.83
C MET A 1 0.68 34.59 6.16
N GLU A 2 1.99 34.84 6.11
CA GLU A 2 3.00 33.98 5.45
C GLU A 2 3.04 32.52 5.95
N LYS A 3 2.98 32.28 7.27
CA LYS A 3 3.00 30.91 7.85
C LYS A 3 1.80 30.04 7.45
N SER A 4 0.63 30.62 7.22
CA SER A 4 -0.57 29.82 6.88
C SER A 4 -0.52 29.28 5.45
N HIS A 5 0.13 30.02 4.55
CA HIS A 5 0.30 29.60 3.16
C HIS A 5 1.31 28.44 3.05
N ASP A 6 2.39 28.50 3.85
CA ASP A 6 3.42 27.45 3.91
C ASP A 6 2.89 26.11 4.47
N VAL A 7 2.02 26.17 5.49
CA VAL A 7 1.35 24.98 6.04
C VAL A 7 0.45 24.29 5.01
N THR A 8 -0.41 25.05 4.33
CA THR A 8 -1.31 24.50 3.31
C THR A 8 -0.53 23.93 2.14
N HIS A 9 0.53 24.61 1.69
CA HIS A 9 1.39 24.13 0.61
C HIS A 9 2.09 22.81 0.96
N CYS A 10 2.61 22.68 2.19
CA CYS A 10 3.21 21.43 2.69
C CYS A 10 2.21 20.27 2.67
N LEU A 11 0.98 20.49 3.15
CA LEU A 11 -0.07 19.46 3.14
C LEU A 11 -0.49 19.07 1.73
N ILE A 12 -0.68 20.04 0.83
CA ILE A 12 -1.01 19.79 -0.57
C ILE A 12 0.04 18.87 -1.21
N HIS A 13 1.32 19.14 -1.01
CA HIS A 13 2.39 18.32 -1.54
C HIS A 13 2.34 16.88 -1.00
N CYS A 14 2.22 16.69 0.31
CA CYS A 14 2.17 15.35 0.91
C CYS A 14 0.94 14.54 0.46
N VAL A 15 -0.23 15.19 0.35
CA VAL A 15 -1.46 14.53 -0.12
C VAL A 15 -1.36 14.20 -1.61
N ALA A 16 -0.81 15.09 -2.43
CA ALA A 16 -0.61 14.88 -3.86
C ALA A 16 0.35 13.71 -4.14
N ASP A 17 1.46 13.62 -3.39
CA ASP A 17 2.40 12.50 -3.49
C ASP A 17 1.73 11.17 -3.12
N LEU A 18 1.02 11.10 -1.98
CA LEU A 18 0.34 9.88 -1.56
C LEU A 18 -0.75 9.46 -2.55
N ARG A 19 -1.46 10.42 -3.14
CA ARG A 19 -2.45 10.18 -4.19
C ARG A 19 -1.79 9.59 -5.43
N ALA A 20 -0.70 10.18 -5.92
CA ALA A 20 0.02 9.70 -7.08
C ALA A 20 0.54 8.27 -6.87
N LEU A 21 1.10 8.00 -5.70
CA LEU A 21 1.49 6.64 -5.28
C LEU A 21 0.30 5.69 -5.30
N SER A 22 -0.80 6.04 -4.64
CA SER A 22 -1.98 5.17 -4.58
C SER A 22 -2.55 4.87 -5.97
N ARG A 23 -2.62 5.86 -6.86
CA ARG A 23 -3.04 5.69 -8.27
C ARG A 23 -2.14 4.72 -9.03
N TYR A 24 -0.84 4.87 -8.87
CA TYR A 24 0.12 3.97 -9.47
C TYR A 24 -0.09 2.52 -9.00
N VAL A 25 -0.29 2.30 -7.70
CA VAL A 25 -0.52 0.95 -7.17
C VAL A 25 -1.81 0.37 -7.76
N VAL A 26 -2.88 1.16 -7.89
CA VAL A 26 -4.12 0.73 -8.59
C VAL A 26 -3.81 0.26 -10.01
N GLU A 27 -3.06 1.04 -10.80
CA GLU A 27 -2.73 0.68 -12.18
C GLU A 27 -1.93 -0.62 -12.25
N VAL A 28 -0.95 -0.82 -11.35
CA VAL A 28 -0.17 -2.07 -11.29
C VAL A 28 -1.07 -3.27 -10.98
N LEU A 29 -1.92 -3.17 -9.95
CA LEU A 29 -2.81 -4.26 -9.56
C LEU A 29 -3.85 -4.56 -10.66
N GLU A 30 -4.41 -3.53 -11.31
CA GLU A 30 -5.36 -3.71 -12.41
C GLU A 30 -4.71 -4.38 -13.63
N LEU A 31 -3.46 -4.06 -13.94
CA LEU A 31 -2.71 -4.76 -14.99
C LEU A 31 -2.52 -6.25 -14.63
N GLN A 32 -2.16 -6.56 -13.39
CA GLN A 32 -1.98 -7.95 -12.93
C GLN A 32 -3.25 -8.78 -13.02
N LEU A 33 -4.44 -8.19 -12.81
CA LEU A 33 -5.72 -8.90 -12.95
C LEU A 33 -5.97 -9.43 -14.38
N HIS A 34 -5.22 -8.95 -15.36
CA HIS A 34 -5.26 -9.45 -16.74
C HIS A 34 -4.32 -10.64 -16.98
N GLU A 35 -3.45 -10.99 -16.03
CA GLU A 35 -2.50 -12.10 -16.12
C GLU A 35 -3.16 -13.47 -15.89
N ARG A 36 -2.75 -14.48 -16.67
CA ARG A 36 -3.38 -15.82 -16.63
C ARG A 36 -3.05 -16.57 -15.36
N GLU A 37 -1.83 -16.42 -14.88
CA GLU A 37 -1.24 -17.06 -13.72
C GLU A 37 -1.99 -16.63 -12.45
N LEU A 38 -2.30 -15.33 -12.34
CA LEU A 38 -3.10 -14.80 -11.24
C LEU A 38 -4.55 -15.34 -11.28
N ARG A 39 -5.18 -15.32 -12.44
CA ARG A 39 -6.58 -15.81 -12.60
C ARG A 39 -6.76 -17.29 -12.28
N ARG A 40 -5.70 -18.10 -12.36
CA ARG A 40 -5.76 -19.52 -11.96
C ARG A 40 -5.82 -19.70 -10.44
N ASN A 41 -5.41 -18.71 -9.67
CA ASN A 41 -5.52 -18.71 -8.22
C ASN A 41 -6.65 -17.77 -7.77
N GLY A 42 -7.86 -18.33 -7.63
CA GLY A 42 -9.06 -17.55 -7.30
C GLY A 42 -8.99 -16.79 -5.98
N VAL A 43 -8.21 -17.28 -5.00
CA VAL A 43 -8.03 -16.59 -3.71
C VAL A 43 -7.19 -15.33 -3.89
N ILE A 44 -6.05 -15.44 -4.58
CA ILE A 44 -5.17 -14.29 -4.80
C ILE A 44 -5.80 -13.29 -5.76
N CYS A 45 -6.49 -13.77 -6.80
CA CYS A 45 -7.20 -12.91 -7.73
C CYS A 45 -8.22 -12.04 -6.99
N ARG A 46 -8.97 -12.62 -6.04
CA ARG A 46 -9.91 -11.87 -5.20
C ARG A 46 -9.19 -10.86 -4.31
N LEU A 47 -8.11 -11.26 -3.64
CA LEU A 47 -7.34 -10.38 -2.76
C LEU A 47 -6.79 -9.16 -3.53
N VAL A 48 -6.25 -9.37 -4.73
CA VAL A 48 -5.77 -8.28 -5.61
C VAL A 48 -6.93 -7.38 -6.06
N GLN A 49 -8.09 -7.94 -6.39
CA GLN A 49 -9.30 -7.17 -6.75
C GLN A 49 -9.78 -6.28 -5.59
N GLU A 50 -9.89 -6.85 -4.40
CA GLU A 50 -10.31 -6.15 -3.19
C GLU A 50 -9.32 -5.03 -2.83
N THR A 51 -8.02 -5.31 -2.93
CA THR A 51 -6.96 -4.31 -2.75
C THR A 51 -7.08 -3.16 -3.74
N ALA A 52 -7.24 -3.47 -5.04
CA ALA A 52 -7.38 -2.44 -6.08
C ALA A 52 -8.66 -1.61 -5.88
N GLN A 53 -9.75 -2.21 -5.41
CA GLN A 53 -10.99 -1.50 -5.08
C GLN A 53 -10.81 -0.57 -3.89
N LEU A 54 -10.14 -1.01 -2.83
CA LEU A 54 -9.87 -0.19 -1.65
C LEU A 54 -8.98 1.01 -1.99
N LEU A 55 -7.90 0.79 -2.74
CA LEU A 55 -7.02 1.87 -3.15
C LEU A 55 -7.70 2.89 -4.07
N ARG A 56 -8.67 2.48 -4.90
CA ARG A 56 -9.49 3.43 -5.67
C ARG A 56 -10.30 4.34 -4.75
N VAL A 57 -10.91 3.77 -3.71
CA VAL A 57 -11.57 4.56 -2.66
C VAL A 57 -10.58 5.52 -2.00
N HIS A 58 -9.34 5.08 -1.75
CA HIS A 58 -8.30 5.94 -1.18
C HIS A 58 -7.93 7.10 -2.09
N VAL A 59 -7.74 6.84 -3.38
CA VAL A 59 -7.47 7.88 -4.39
C VAL A 59 -8.59 8.91 -4.41
N ASP A 60 -9.85 8.48 -4.44
CA ASP A 60 -11.01 9.39 -4.46
C ASP A 60 -11.08 10.26 -3.21
N GLN A 61 -10.77 9.69 -2.04
CA GLN A 61 -10.72 10.42 -0.78
C GLN A 61 -9.57 11.45 -0.73
N LEU A 62 -8.40 11.10 -1.26
CA LEU A 62 -7.27 12.02 -1.38
C LEU A 62 -7.56 13.15 -2.39
N ASP A 63 -8.27 12.84 -3.48
CA ASP A 63 -8.76 13.85 -4.43
C ASP A 63 -9.71 14.86 -3.77
N GLN A 64 -10.64 14.38 -2.94
CA GLN A 64 -11.54 15.24 -2.17
C GLN A 64 -10.79 16.08 -1.12
N GLU A 65 -9.74 15.53 -0.51
CA GLU A 65 -8.91 16.26 0.45
C GLU A 65 -8.10 17.37 -0.24
N LEU A 66 -7.50 17.11 -1.41
CA LEU A 66 -6.83 18.14 -2.22
C LEU A 66 -7.78 19.26 -2.62
N ALA A 67 -9.00 18.91 -3.04
CA ALA A 67 -10.03 19.89 -3.37
C ALA A 67 -10.41 20.75 -2.15
N THR A 68 -10.44 20.17 -0.94
CA THR A 68 -10.70 20.91 0.30
C THR A 68 -9.55 21.85 0.66
N LEU A 69 -8.29 21.41 0.48
CA LEU A 69 -7.10 22.20 0.81
C LEU A 69 -6.90 23.43 -0.09
N GLY A 70 -7.70 23.57 -1.16
CA GLY A 70 -7.98 24.86 -1.80
C GLY A 70 -7.27 25.12 -3.12
N GLU A 71 -6.57 24.14 -3.71
CA GLU A 71 -5.92 24.35 -5.00
C GLU A 71 -6.03 23.13 -5.92
N ALA A 72 -7.19 22.94 -6.55
CA ALA A 72 -7.34 21.97 -7.63
C ALA A 72 -6.34 22.24 -8.80
N GLU A 73 -5.93 23.49 -9.00
CA GLU A 73 -5.09 23.92 -10.14
C GLU A 73 -3.57 23.92 -9.82
N SER A 74 -3.16 24.15 -8.57
CA SER A 74 -1.75 24.04 -8.16
C SER A 74 -1.38 22.61 -7.78
N ALA A 75 -2.29 21.82 -7.19
CA ALA A 75 -2.07 20.41 -6.87
C ALA A 75 -1.91 19.52 -8.12
N LEU A 76 -2.43 19.97 -9.27
CA LEU A 76 -2.14 19.38 -10.57
C LEU A 76 -0.72 19.67 -11.07
N ARG A 77 -0.05 20.72 -10.55
CA ARG A 77 1.32 21.14 -10.90
C ARG A 77 2.35 20.84 -9.81
N ALA A 78 1.94 20.70 -8.55
CA ALA A 78 2.79 20.47 -7.40
C ALA A 78 3.09 18.97 -7.26
N SER A 79 4.30 18.59 -7.71
CA SER A 79 4.92 17.26 -7.59
C SER A 79 4.32 16.20 -8.54
N THR A 80 5.08 15.36 -9.27
CA THR A 80 5.84 14.24 -8.67
C THR A 80 7.10 13.82 -9.46
N GLY A 81 8.13 14.66 -9.49
CA GLY A 81 9.46 14.24 -9.97
C GLY A 81 10.12 13.15 -9.10
N HIS A 82 9.76 13.06 -7.82
CA HIS A 82 10.38 12.11 -6.88
C HIS A 82 9.77 10.71 -6.91
N LEU A 83 8.47 10.55 -7.16
CA LEU A 83 7.83 9.23 -7.27
C LEU A 83 8.02 8.60 -8.65
N ALA A 84 8.20 9.39 -9.71
CA ALA A 84 8.43 8.90 -11.07
C ALA A 84 9.59 7.89 -11.15
N ALA A 85 10.68 8.11 -10.41
CA ALA A 85 11.82 7.19 -10.35
C ALA A 85 11.49 5.85 -9.66
N ALA A 86 10.64 5.86 -8.63
CA ALA A 86 10.17 4.64 -7.97
C ALA A 86 9.24 3.82 -8.88
N PHE A 87 8.42 4.50 -9.69
CA PHE A 87 7.46 3.87 -10.60
C PHE A 87 8.10 3.16 -11.81
N VAL A 88 9.21 3.67 -12.35
CA VAL A 88 9.91 3.04 -13.49
C VAL A 88 10.46 1.65 -13.13
N GLY A 89 10.92 1.45 -11.90
CA GLY A 89 11.45 0.17 -11.43
C GLY A 89 10.40 -0.94 -11.34
N PHE A 90 9.19 -0.62 -10.86
CA PHE A 90 8.11 -1.59 -10.71
C PHE A 90 7.40 -1.91 -12.04
N PHE A 91 7.24 -0.95 -12.96
CA PHE A 91 6.71 -1.23 -14.31
C PHE A 91 7.56 -2.26 -15.07
N SER A 92 8.87 -2.28 -14.86
CA SER A 92 9.78 -3.25 -15.51
C SER A 92 9.58 -4.70 -15.03
N LYS A 93 8.87 -4.91 -13.92
CA LYS A 93 8.65 -6.21 -13.27
C LYS A 93 7.30 -6.86 -13.61
N ALA A 94 6.48 -6.27 -14.47
CA ALA A 94 5.30 -6.94 -15.03
C ALA A 94 5.68 -8.01 -16.08
N ARG A 95 6.63 -8.89 -15.73
CA ARG A 95 6.89 -10.15 -16.43
C ARG A 95 6.07 -11.23 -15.76
N ALA A 96 5.74 -12.30 -16.49
CA ALA A 96 5.14 -13.51 -15.94
C ALA A 96 5.99 -14.05 -14.77
N HIS A 97 5.65 -13.64 -13.56
CA HIS A 97 6.29 -14.04 -12.32
C HIS A 97 5.45 -15.10 -11.63
N GLU A 98 6.11 -15.98 -10.86
CA GLU A 98 5.38 -16.93 -10.05
C GLU A 98 4.45 -16.18 -9.06
N PRO A 99 3.20 -16.64 -8.83
CA PRO A 99 2.24 -15.98 -7.95
C PRO A 99 2.80 -15.52 -6.60
N SER A 100 3.70 -16.27 -5.96
CA SER A 100 4.34 -15.86 -4.70
C SER A 100 5.20 -14.59 -4.83
N ARG A 101 5.91 -14.42 -5.94
CA ARG A 101 6.75 -13.25 -6.17
C ARG A 101 5.94 -12.00 -6.46
N MET A 102 4.85 -12.17 -7.21
CA MET A 102 3.91 -11.09 -7.48
C MET A 102 3.29 -10.60 -6.16
N LEU A 103 2.72 -11.51 -5.36
CA LEU A 103 2.10 -11.12 -4.08
C LEU A 103 3.09 -10.47 -3.10
N ARG A 104 4.35 -10.93 -3.09
CA ARG A 104 5.42 -10.30 -2.28
C ARG A 104 5.70 -8.87 -2.75
N ASP A 105 5.79 -8.67 -4.06
CA ASP A 105 6.07 -7.35 -4.61
C ASP A 105 4.89 -6.39 -4.35
N ASP A 106 3.65 -6.90 -4.41
CA ASP A 106 2.45 -6.16 -4.04
C ASP A 106 2.45 -5.81 -2.54
N SER A 107 2.73 -6.77 -1.66
CA SER A 107 2.78 -6.51 -0.21
C SER A 107 3.85 -5.48 0.16
N ALA A 108 5.02 -5.53 -0.50
CA ALA A 108 6.07 -4.54 -0.33
C ALA A 108 5.65 -3.13 -0.80
N LEU A 109 4.99 -3.04 -1.95
CA LEU A 109 4.50 -1.77 -2.50
C LEU A 109 3.37 -1.16 -1.64
N LEU A 110 2.47 -1.99 -1.13
CA LEU A 110 1.45 -1.58 -0.17
C LEU A 110 2.06 -1.15 1.16
N GLY A 111 3.06 -1.88 1.68
CA GLY A 111 3.78 -1.50 2.90
C GLY A 111 4.49 -0.16 2.77
N PHE A 112 5.09 0.11 1.60
CA PHE A 112 5.64 1.43 1.27
C PHE A 112 4.55 2.51 1.25
N THR A 113 3.39 2.23 0.66
CA THR A 113 2.24 3.15 0.65
C THR A 113 1.71 3.43 2.05
N ALA A 114 1.59 2.40 2.90
CA ALA A 114 1.21 2.54 4.30
C ALA A 114 2.20 3.41 5.09
N THR A 115 3.51 3.25 4.84
CA THR A 115 4.54 4.10 5.45
C THR A 115 4.36 5.58 5.06
N ASN A 116 4.03 5.86 3.79
CA ASN A 116 3.72 7.23 3.34
C ASN A 116 2.44 7.78 4.00
N CYS A 117 1.46 6.93 4.31
CA CYS A 117 0.31 7.33 5.12
C CYS A 117 0.71 7.76 6.54
N LEU A 118 1.65 7.07 7.19
CA LEU A 118 2.17 7.49 8.50
C LEU A 118 2.92 8.83 8.43
N MET A 119 3.70 9.05 7.36
CA MET A 119 4.37 10.33 7.13
C MET A 119 3.34 11.46 6.99
N LEU A 120 2.32 11.27 6.15
CA LEU A 120 1.23 12.25 6.00
C LEU A 120 0.47 12.47 7.32
N HIS A 121 0.16 11.41 8.06
CA HIS A 121 -0.50 11.52 9.36
C HIS A 121 0.30 12.39 10.32
N THR A 122 1.60 12.10 10.45
CA THR A 122 2.51 12.83 11.34
C THR A 122 2.59 14.30 10.95
N THR A 123 2.76 14.58 9.65
CA THR A 123 2.79 15.95 9.11
C THR A 123 1.48 16.69 9.41
N ALA A 124 0.33 16.10 9.06
CA ALA A 124 -0.97 16.70 9.29
C ALA A 124 -1.28 16.93 10.78
N PHE A 125 -0.89 15.99 11.64
CA PHE A 125 -1.06 16.11 13.07
C PHE A 125 -0.21 17.26 13.65
N ALA A 126 1.07 17.33 13.27
CA ALA A 126 1.99 18.39 13.70
C ALA A 126 1.51 19.78 13.24
N LEU A 127 0.88 19.85 12.07
CA LEU A 127 0.34 21.08 11.47
C LEU A 127 -1.10 21.40 11.92
N ARG A 128 -1.66 20.64 12.88
CA ARG A 128 -3.02 20.81 13.42
C ARG A 128 -4.13 20.71 12.36
N HIS A 129 -3.96 19.80 11.41
CA HIS A 129 -4.96 19.48 10.39
C HIS A 129 -5.62 18.11 10.67
N PRO A 130 -6.54 18.03 11.65
CA PRO A 130 -7.03 16.76 12.19
C PRO A 130 -7.77 15.90 11.16
N ARG A 131 -8.45 16.53 10.19
CA ARG A 131 -9.15 15.83 9.11
C ARG A 131 -8.18 15.01 8.24
N THR A 132 -7.13 15.64 7.72
CA THR A 132 -6.11 14.94 6.92
C THR A 132 -5.37 13.91 7.75
N ALA A 133 -5.07 14.22 9.02
CA ALA A 133 -4.41 13.26 9.91
C ALA A 133 -5.26 12.01 10.12
N GLN A 134 -6.57 12.16 10.34
CA GLN A 134 -7.50 11.04 10.50
C GLN A 134 -7.64 10.23 9.21
N LEU A 135 -7.73 10.90 8.06
CA LEU A 135 -7.77 10.27 6.75
C LEU A 135 -6.54 9.38 6.54
N ALA A 136 -5.34 9.94 6.72
CA ALA A 136 -4.08 9.22 6.58
C ALA A 136 -3.95 8.02 7.54
N MET A 137 -4.40 8.16 8.79
CA MET A 137 -4.40 7.05 9.76
C MET A 137 -5.38 5.93 9.38
N THR A 138 -6.51 6.29 8.77
CA THR A 138 -7.50 5.31 8.26
C THR A 138 -6.87 4.49 7.15
N HIS A 139 -6.30 5.16 6.14
CA HIS A 139 -5.57 4.50 5.06
C HIS A 139 -4.45 3.60 5.56
N TYR A 140 -3.63 4.08 6.50
CA TYR A 140 -2.55 3.29 7.09
C TYR A 140 -3.05 1.97 7.66
N ARG A 141 -4.10 1.99 8.51
CA ARG A 141 -4.62 0.78 9.16
C ARG A 141 -5.17 -0.21 8.15
N GLU A 142 -5.91 0.29 7.17
CA GLU A 142 -6.50 -0.53 6.11
C GLU A 142 -5.43 -1.19 5.25
N LEU A 143 -4.40 -0.44 4.83
CA LEU A 143 -3.27 -0.99 4.07
C LEU A 143 -2.44 -1.96 4.90
N SER A 144 -2.17 -1.66 6.17
CA SER A 144 -1.42 -2.57 7.06
C SER A 144 -2.13 -3.91 7.26
N ALA A 145 -3.46 -3.90 7.39
CA ALA A 145 -4.24 -5.13 7.49
C ALA A 145 -4.13 -5.97 6.21
N LEU A 146 -4.23 -5.33 5.03
CA LEU A 146 -4.07 -6.01 3.74
C LEU A 146 -2.66 -6.57 3.55
N VAL A 147 -1.61 -5.81 3.90
CA VAL A 147 -0.22 -6.29 3.84
C VAL A 147 -0.07 -7.56 4.66
N GLN A 148 -0.59 -7.57 5.88
CA GLN A 148 -0.54 -8.75 6.75
C GLN A 148 -1.30 -9.93 6.13
N GLU A 149 -2.48 -9.71 5.57
CA GLU A 149 -3.26 -10.76 4.90
C GLU A 149 -2.51 -11.34 3.69
N MET A 150 -1.88 -10.50 2.87
CA MET A 150 -1.06 -10.93 1.74
C MET A 150 0.14 -11.76 2.21
N GLU A 151 0.87 -11.29 3.22
CA GLU A 151 2.04 -11.96 3.76
C GLU A 151 1.71 -13.35 4.33
N GLN A 152 0.53 -13.50 4.96
CA GLN A 152 0.05 -14.80 5.44
C GLN A 152 -0.20 -15.82 4.32
N GLN A 153 -0.47 -15.38 3.09
CA GLN A 153 -0.65 -16.29 1.95
C GLN A 153 0.68 -16.71 1.30
N LEU A 154 1.78 -15.97 1.54
CA LEU A 154 3.06 -16.21 0.87
C LEU A 154 3.60 -17.64 1.05
N PRO A 155 3.66 -18.24 2.26
CA PRO A 155 4.21 -19.58 2.42
C PRO A 155 3.46 -20.63 1.58
N ARG A 156 2.13 -20.52 1.51
CA ARG A 156 1.28 -21.42 0.70
C ARG A 156 1.53 -21.23 -0.80
N LEU A 157 1.69 -20.00 -1.27
CA LEU A 157 2.01 -19.72 -2.67
C LEU A 157 3.39 -20.21 -3.05
N VAL A 158 4.40 -20.02 -2.20
CA VAL A 158 5.75 -20.56 -2.43
C VAL A 158 5.69 -22.07 -2.58
N MET A 159 4.91 -22.77 -1.75
CA MET A 159 4.72 -24.22 -1.90
C MET A 159 4.04 -24.61 -3.20
N ALA A 160 3.02 -23.86 -3.64
CA ALA A 160 2.37 -24.09 -4.93
C ALA A 160 3.35 -23.89 -6.11
N ASP A 161 4.16 -22.84 -6.06
CA ASP A 161 5.15 -22.52 -7.10
C ASP A 161 6.27 -23.55 -7.17
N LEU A 162 6.75 -24.03 -6.01
CA LEU A 162 7.74 -25.10 -5.92
C LEU A 162 7.17 -26.43 -6.43
N GLY A 163 5.94 -26.78 -6.07
CA GLY A 163 5.30 -28.03 -6.48
C GLY A 163 5.05 -28.13 -7.98
N GLN A 164 4.94 -27.01 -8.69
CA GLN A 164 4.87 -26.99 -10.16
C GLN A 164 6.22 -27.29 -10.84
N ARG A 165 7.34 -27.04 -10.13
CA ARG A 165 8.69 -27.10 -10.69
C ARG A 165 9.47 -28.33 -10.24
N PHE A 166 9.19 -28.80 -9.03
CA PHE A 166 9.97 -29.82 -8.36
C PHE A 166 9.05 -30.88 -7.75
N GLY A 167 9.42 -32.15 -7.88
CA GLY A 167 8.83 -33.25 -7.13
C GLY A 167 9.50 -33.44 -5.77
N GLY A 168 8.83 -34.13 -4.84
CA GLY A 168 9.44 -34.53 -3.56
C GLY A 168 9.67 -33.40 -2.55
N ILE A 169 8.93 -32.29 -2.65
CA ILE A 169 9.01 -31.19 -1.69
C ILE A 169 8.42 -31.56 -0.33
N ASP A 170 9.01 -31.04 0.75
CA ASP A 170 8.46 -31.18 2.11
C ASP A 170 7.18 -30.36 2.25
N ARG A 171 6.04 -31.06 2.39
CA ARG A 171 4.71 -30.44 2.43
C ARG A 171 4.43 -29.68 3.73
N THR A 172 5.22 -29.88 4.77
CA THR A 172 5.05 -29.21 6.07
C THR A 172 5.64 -27.79 6.09
N ALA A 173 6.49 -27.45 5.11
CA ALA A 173 7.26 -26.20 5.14
C ALA A 173 6.39 -24.92 5.23
N ALA A 174 5.21 -24.89 4.59
CA ALA A 174 4.31 -23.74 4.71
C ALA A 174 3.74 -23.58 6.13
N GLU A 175 3.31 -24.67 6.76
CA GLU A 175 2.72 -24.66 8.12
C GLU A 175 3.78 -24.25 9.14
N THR A 176 4.94 -24.90 9.11
CA THR A 176 6.09 -24.58 9.97
C THR A 176 6.50 -23.10 9.84
N THR A 177 6.53 -22.57 8.61
CA THR A 177 6.88 -21.15 8.39
C THR A 177 5.81 -20.21 8.98
N SER A 178 4.53 -20.52 8.79
CA SER A 178 3.43 -19.71 9.33
C SER A 178 3.40 -19.71 10.87
N GLU A 179 3.70 -20.85 11.50
CA GLU A 179 3.83 -20.95 12.96
C GLU A 179 4.96 -20.04 13.47
N LEU A 180 6.17 -20.18 12.92
CA LEU A 180 7.32 -19.36 13.31
C LEU A 180 7.09 -17.87 13.06
N ALA A 181 6.45 -17.50 11.95
CA ALA A 181 6.14 -16.10 11.66
C ALA A 181 5.16 -15.48 12.67
N SER A 182 4.23 -16.30 13.18
CA SER A 182 3.26 -15.86 14.19
C SER A 182 3.93 -15.54 15.53
N GLU A 183 5.02 -16.22 15.88
CA GLU A 183 5.80 -15.96 17.10
C GLU A 183 6.56 -14.63 17.07
N VAL A 184 6.93 -14.15 15.88
CA VAL A 184 7.66 -12.89 15.69
C VAL A 184 6.74 -11.65 15.80
N THR A 185 5.41 -11.84 15.82
CA THR A 185 4.46 -10.72 15.85
C THR A 185 3.97 -10.39 17.28
N PRO A 186 4.73 -9.58 18.04
CA PRO A 186 4.10 -8.68 19.01
C PRO A 186 4.56 -7.24 18.73
N ILE A 187 3.75 -6.51 17.96
CA ILE A 187 3.68 -5.05 18.15
C ILE A 187 2.31 -4.78 18.76
N GLN A 188 2.19 -5.03 20.07
CA GLN A 188 1.23 -4.28 20.86
C GLN A 188 1.48 -2.80 20.57
N GLN A 189 0.48 -2.13 20.01
CA GLN A 189 0.55 -0.68 19.82
C GLN A 189 0.92 -0.04 21.16
N PRO A 190 1.89 0.88 21.23
CA PRO A 190 2.04 1.68 22.43
C PRO A 190 0.72 2.41 22.63
N THR A 191 0.07 2.15 23.76
CA THR A 191 -1.00 3.00 24.28
C THR A 191 -0.38 4.37 24.51
N LEU A 192 -0.43 5.23 23.49
CA LEU A 192 -0.16 6.65 23.64
C LEU A 192 -1.31 7.18 24.49
N ALA A 193 -1.09 7.16 25.81
CA ALA A 193 -1.90 7.90 26.75
C ALA A 193 -1.99 9.33 26.22
N ALA A 194 -3.21 9.76 25.93
CA ALA A 194 -3.52 11.13 25.59
C ALA A 194 -3.15 12.01 26.79
N THR A 195 -1.96 12.59 26.78
CA THR A 195 -1.65 13.75 27.62
C THR A 195 -2.14 14.98 26.89
N ALA A 196 -3.16 15.60 27.51
CA ALA A 196 -3.83 16.84 27.15
C ALA A 196 -2.90 18.06 27.09
#